data_AF-A0A951BXW5-F1
#
_entry.id   AF-A0A951BXW5-F1
#
_cell.length_a   1.000
_cell.length_b   1.000
_cell.length_c   1.000
_cell.angle_alpha   90.00
_cell.angle_beta   90.00
_cell.angle_gamma   90.00
#
_symmetry.space_group_name_H-M   'P 1'
#
loop_
_entity.id
_entity.type
_entity.pdbx_description
1 polymer ?
#
loop_
_entity_poly.entity_id
_entity_poly.type
_entity_poly.pdbx_seq_one_letter_code
_entity_poly.pdbx_strand_id
1 'polypeptide(L)'
;RRMDKRVQALITDMSQPLGYAVGNALEVMEASQTLQNAGPNDLTKLSIELAARMIYLSKKAASLEEARRTAEERLVDGSGYRKFKQAVAAQGGNPQALDKFELLPNATGMREVTSPRGGYVTSIEAEYIGSASNMIGAGRDRKEDPIDPAVGIILEVKVGEKVDAGSVLCRIYYTREDRVEEAAEMVEDAFRISAQKPDERELILEVVG
;
A
#
# COMPACT_ATOMS: atom_id res chain seq x y z
N ARG A 1 0.58 29.77 3.97
CA ARG A 1 1.46 30.93 3.64
C ARG A 1 2.10 31.66 4.84
N ARG A 2 1.77 31.35 6.10
CA ARG A 2 2.34 32.05 7.28
C ARG A 2 3.84 31.83 7.55
N MET A 3 4.46 30.77 7.01
CA MET A 3 5.88 30.44 7.24
C MET A 3 6.75 30.52 5.97
N ASP A 4 6.29 31.24 4.93
CA ASP A 4 6.95 31.33 3.62
C ASP A 4 7.31 29.97 2.99
N LYS A 5 6.49 28.96 3.28
CA LYS A 5 6.56 27.64 2.65
C LYS A 5 5.55 27.56 1.52
N ARG A 6 6.03 27.07 0.37
CA ARG A 6 5.19 26.67 -0.76
C ARG A 6 4.68 25.27 -0.47
N VAL A 7 3.37 25.13 -0.38
CA VAL A 7 2.69 23.91 0.06
C VAL A 7 1.54 23.65 -0.91
N GLN A 8 1.35 22.38 -1.24
CA GLN A 8 0.12 21.86 -1.83
C GLN A 8 -0.30 20.65 -0.99
N ALA A 9 -1.60 20.42 -0.88
CA ALA A 9 -2.17 19.26 -0.21
C ALA A 9 -3.12 18.54 -1.16
N LEU A 10 -3.15 17.22 -1.08
CA LEU A 10 -4.11 16.38 -1.78
C LEU A 10 -5.02 15.74 -0.75
N ILE A 11 -6.32 15.76 -1.01
CA ILE A 11 -7.28 14.92 -0.33
C ILE A 11 -7.39 13.65 -1.18
N THR A 12 -6.95 12.52 -0.63
CA THR A 12 -6.90 11.24 -1.33
C THR A 12 -7.83 10.25 -0.65
N ASP A 13 -8.43 9.38 -1.44
CA ASP A 13 -9.33 8.37 -0.89
C ASP A 13 -8.54 7.29 -0.11
N MET A 14 -9.02 6.99 1.10
CA MET A 14 -8.48 5.99 2.01
C MET A 14 -9.54 4.98 2.47
N SER A 15 -10.67 4.88 1.75
CA SER A 15 -11.75 3.94 2.09
C SER A 15 -11.28 2.49 2.06
N GLN A 16 -10.41 2.13 1.10
CA GLN A 16 -9.66 0.86 1.05
C GLN A 16 -8.15 1.10 1.19
N PRO A 17 -7.35 0.09 1.59
CA PRO A 17 -5.89 0.21 1.59
C PRO A 17 -5.34 0.67 0.24
N LEU A 18 -4.33 1.53 0.25
CA LEU A 18 -3.57 1.90 -0.95
C LEU A 18 -2.64 0.75 -1.33
N GLY A 19 -2.60 0.36 -2.60
CA GLY A 19 -1.86 -0.83 -3.01
C GLY A 19 -2.53 -2.12 -2.48
N TYR A 20 -1.77 -3.20 -2.33
CA TYR A 20 -2.28 -4.48 -1.84
C TYR A 20 -1.66 -4.90 -0.51
N ALA A 21 -0.43 -4.46 -0.21
CA ALA A 21 0.27 -4.82 1.02
C ALA A 21 -0.09 -3.88 2.20
N VAL A 22 -0.39 -4.47 3.35
CA VAL A 22 -0.58 -3.77 4.63
C VAL A 22 0.31 -4.41 5.69
N GLY A 23 1.30 -3.69 6.21
CA GLY A 23 2.24 -4.21 7.20
C GLY A 23 3.56 -3.45 7.18
N ASN A 24 4.69 -4.15 7.30
CA ASN A 24 6.01 -3.51 7.32
C ASN A 24 6.91 -4.04 6.20
N ALA A 25 7.41 -5.27 6.32
CA ALA A 25 8.25 -5.88 5.29
C ALA A 25 7.50 -6.00 3.95
N LEU A 26 6.22 -6.36 4.00
CA LEU A 26 5.35 -6.46 2.83
C LEU A 26 5.23 -5.13 2.07
N GLU A 27 5.10 -4.01 2.79
CA GLU A 27 5.03 -2.67 2.17
C GLU A 27 6.38 -2.25 1.56
N VAL A 28 7.50 -2.65 2.18
CA VAL A 28 8.84 -2.45 1.57
C VAL A 28 8.99 -3.24 0.27
N MET A 29 8.46 -4.47 0.22
CA MET A 29 8.43 -5.27 -1.01
C MET A 29 7.60 -4.59 -2.09
N GLU A 30 6.39 -4.14 -1.78
CA GLU A 30 5.49 -3.48 -2.73
C GLU A 30 6.06 -2.14 -3.22
N ALA A 31 6.70 -1.36 -2.34
CA ALA A 31 7.40 -0.14 -2.70
C ALA A 31 8.60 -0.42 -3.64
N SER A 32 9.36 -1.49 -3.36
CA SER A 32 10.46 -1.94 -4.22
C SER A 32 9.96 -2.36 -5.60
N GLN A 33 8.88 -3.15 -5.66
CA GLN A 33 8.26 -3.57 -6.92
C GLN A 33 7.68 -2.40 -7.71
N THR A 34 7.05 -1.43 -7.02
CA THR A 34 6.55 -0.20 -7.63
C THR A 34 7.67 0.56 -8.33
N LEU A 35 8.79 0.80 -7.65
CA LEU A 35 9.95 1.47 -8.22
C LEU A 35 10.62 0.69 -9.38
N GLN A 36 10.29 -0.58 -9.52
CA GLN A 36 10.72 -1.45 -10.62
C GLN A 36 9.65 -1.63 -11.71
N ASN A 37 8.61 -0.77 -11.74
CA ASN A 37 7.52 -0.79 -12.72
C ASN A 37 6.59 -2.02 -12.61
N ALA A 38 6.55 -2.67 -11.45
CA ALA A 38 5.75 -3.87 -11.17
C ALA A 38 4.80 -3.69 -9.97
N GLY A 39 4.46 -2.44 -9.63
CA GLY A 39 3.62 -2.14 -8.47
C GLY A 39 2.14 -1.93 -8.80
N PRO A 40 1.31 -1.74 -7.76
CA PRO A 40 -0.11 -1.46 -7.90
C PRO A 40 -0.37 -0.14 -8.63
N ASN A 41 -1.45 -0.11 -9.42
CA ASN A 41 -1.74 1.04 -10.26
C ASN A 41 -2.11 2.30 -9.45
N ASP A 42 -2.87 2.15 -8.37
CA ASP A 42 -3.27 3.23 -7.47
C ASP A 42 -2.07 3.82 -6.73
N LEU A 43 -1.22 2.97 -6.13
CA LEU A 43 0.02 3.39 -5.47
C LEU A 43 0.94 4.14 -6.46
N THR A 44 1.11 3.61 -7.67
CA THR A 44 1.93 4.22 -8.71
C THR A 44 1.39 5.60 -9.10
N LYS A 45 0.09 5.70 -9.40
CA LYS A 45 -0.57 6.95 -9.81
C LYS A 45 -0.42 8.04 -8.73
N LEU A 46 -0.72 7.70 -7.47
CA LEU A 46 -0.61 8.67 -6.38
C LEU A 46 0.83 9.11 -6.14
N SER A 47 1.78 8.17 -6.18
CA SER A 47 3.21 8.46 -6.00
C SER A 47 3.74 9.40 -7.09
N ILE A 48 3.38 9.16 -8.35
CA ILE A 48 3.75 10.03 -9.48
C ILE A 48 3.15 11.42 -9.32
N GLU A 49 1.88 11.54 -8.94
CA GLU A 49 1.24 12.84 -8.77
C GLU A 49 1.87 13.65 -7.63
N LEU A 50 2.16 13.02 -6.49
CA LEU A 50 2.86 13.67 -5.37
C LEU A 50 4.28 14.10 -5.78
N ALA A 51 5.03 13.23 -6.48
CA ALA A 51 6.37 13.54 -6.96
C ALA A 51 6.36 14.70 -7.98
N ALA A 52 5.43 14.71 -8.92
CA ALA A 52 5.25 15.79 -9.91
C ALA A 52 5.05 17.14 -9.21
N ARG A 53 4.23 17.17 -8.16
CA ARG A 53 3.99 18.39 -7.38
C ARG A 53 5.22 18.85 -6.64
N MET A 54 5.99 17.94 -6.05
CA MET A 54 7.26 18.27 -5.40
C MET A 54 8.28 18.84 -6.41
N ILE A 55 8.39 18.25 -7.59
CA ILE A 55 9.25 18.72 -8.69
C ILE A 55 8.82 20.14 -9.14
N TYR A 56 7.51 20.35 -9.33
CA TYR A 56 6.96 21.65 -9.71
C TYR A 56 7.19 22.71 -8.62
N LEU A 57 6.85 22.41 -7.36
CA LEU A 57 7.05 23.31 -6.22
C LEU A 57 8.54 23.62 -6.00
N SER A 58 9.46 22.72 -6.32
CA SER A 58 10.90 22.98 -6.25
C SER A 58 11.44 23.81 -7.42
N LYS A 59 10.60 24.26 -8.37
CA LYS A 59 10.99 24.98 -9.60
C LYS A 59 11.97 24.17 -10.46
N LYS A 60 11.80 22.85 -10.48
CA LYS A 60 12.59 21.94 -11.32
C LYS A 60 11.89 21.55 -12.62
N ALA A 61 10.66 22.04 -12.82
CA ALA A 61 9.89 21.95 -14.06
C ALA A 61 9.10 23.26 -14.27
N ALA A 62 8.82 23.61 -15.51
CA ALA A 62 8.06 24.81 -15.88
C ALA A 62 6.55 24.63 -15.71
N SER A 63 6.06 23.39 -15.78
CA SER A 63 4.65 23.04 -15.57
C SER A 63 4.50 21.76 -14.75
N LEU A 64 3.30 21.53 -14.21
CA LEU A 64 2.98 20.27 -13.52
C LEU A 64 3.00 19.08 -14.49
N GLU A 65 2.64 19.30 -15.76
CA GLU A 65 2.69 18.27 -16.80
C GLU A 65 4.13 17.83 -17.10
N GLU A 66 5.05 18.78 -17.25
CA GLU A 66 6.48 18.49 -17.42
C GLU A 66 7.04 17.76 -16.18
N ALA A 67 6.61 18.18 -14.98
CA ALA A 67 7.00 17.54 -13.74
C ALA A 67 6.51 16.09 -13.65
N ARG A 68 5.28 15.82 -14.11
CA ARG A 68 4.70 14.47 -14.15
C ARG A 68 5.46 13.57 -15.12
N ARG A 69 5.71 14.05 -16.34
CA ARG A 69 6.54 13.33 -17.33
C ARG A 69 7.92 13.02 -16.74
N THR A 70 8.54 13.98 -16.05
CA THR A 70 9.83 13.75 -15.38
C THR A 70 9.74 12.65 -14.32
N ALA A 71 8.70 12.64 -13.48
CA ALA A 71 8.52 11.60 -12.47
C ALA A 71 8.34 10.20 -13.12
N GLU A 72 7.53 10.12 -14.18
CA GLU A 72 7.28 8.89 -14.94
C GLU A 72 8.57 8.38 -15.60
N GLU A 73 9.35 9.25 -16.25
CA GLU A 73 10.64 8.90 -16.84
C GLU A 73 11.60 8.31 -15.80
N ARG A 74 11.64 8.87 -14.57
CA ARG A 74 12.51 8.37 -13.48
C ARG A 74 12.06 7.07 -12.86
N LEU A 75 10.78 6.74 -12.98
CA LEU A 75 10.24 5.43 -12.62
C LEU A 75 10.64 4.40 -13.68
N VAL A 76 10.37 4.70 -14.95
CA VAL A 76 10.61 3.81 -16.09
C VAL A 76 12.10 3.53 -16.29
N ASP A 77 12.97 4.54 -16.17
CA ASP A 77 14.43 4.38 -16.35
C ASP A 77 15.13 3.71 -15.13
N GLY A 78 14.38 3.39 -14.08
CA GLY A 78 14.86 2.77 -12.84
C GLY A 78 15.71 3.69 -11.95
N SER A 79 15.78 4.98 -12.23
CA SER A 79 16.54 5.95 -11.41
C SER A 79 15.98 6.06 -10.01
N GLY A 80 14.65 6.04 -9.87
CA GLY A 80 13.98 5.99 -8.56
C GLY A 80 14.44 4.80 -7.73
N TYR A 81 14.43 3.60 -8.33
CA TYR A 81 14.89 2.37 -7.67
C TYR A 81 16.36 2.43 -7.25
N ARG A 82 17.26 2.84 -8.17
CA ARG A 82 18.69 3.01 -7.86
C ARG A 82 18.90 4.00 -6.72
N LYS A 83 18.12 5.10 -6.69
CA LYS A 83 18.22 6.10 -5.62
C LYS A 83 17.72 5.56 -4.28
N PHE A 84 16.67 4.74 -4.29
CA PHE A 84 16.18 4.07 -3.09
C PHE A 84 17.23 3.13 -2.48
N LYS A 85 17.89 2.31 -3.31
CA LYS A 85 19.03 1.46 -2.86
C LYS A 85 20.16 2.27 -2.24
N GLN A 86 20.52 3.41 -2.84
CA GLN A 86 21.52 4.31 -2.27
C GLN A 86 21.08 4.87 -0.91
N ALA A 87 19.79 5.26 -0.77
CA ALA A 87 19.25 5.79 0.48
C ALA A 87 19.23 4.75 1.60
N VAL A 88 18.93 3.48 1.29
CA VAL A 88 19.00 2.35 2.22
C VAL A 88 20.44 2.13 2.69
N ALA A 89 21.39 2.03 1.75
CA ALA A 89 22.80 1.83 2.07
C ALA A 89 23.39 2.99 2.90
N ALA A 90 23.03 4.23 2.57
CA ALA A 90 23.51 5.42 3.28
C ALA A 90 23.04 5.49 4.75
N GLN A 91 21.96 4.79 5.09
CA GLN A 91 21.43 4.69 6.46
C GLN A 91 21.84 3.38 7.17
N GLY A 92 22.76 2.62 6.58
CA GLY A 92 23.29 1.37 7.16
C GLY A 92 22.43 0.13 6.90
N GLY A 93 21.39 0.21 6.07
CA GLY A 93 20.58 -0.94 5.67
C GLY A 93 21.23 -1.78 4.56
N ASN A 94 20.72 -2.99 4.35
CA ASN A 94 21.15 -3.86 3.25
C ASN A 94 20.33 -3.60 1.97
N PRO A 95 20.88 -2.94 0.93
CA PRO A 95 20.13 -2.67 -0.30
C PRO A 95 19.80 -3.92 -1.12
N GLN A 96 20.43 -5.08 -0.85
CA GLN A 96 20.08 -6.34 -1.50
C GLN A 96 18.70 -6.85 -1.08
N ALA A 97 18.20 -6.44 0.09
CA ALA A 97 16.87 -6.81 0.56
C ALA A 97 15.74 -6.24 -0.33
N LEU A 98 16.06 -5.27 -1.20
CA LEU A 98 15.13 -4.75 -2.19
C LEU A 98 15.03 -5.61 -3.47
N ASP A 99 16.04 -6.45 -3.74
CA ASP A 99 16.01 -7.42 -4.85
C ASP A 99 15.67 -8.84 -4.39
N LYS A 100 15.93 -9.15 -3.11
CA LYS A 100 15.85 -10.47 -2.49
C LYS A 100 15.02 -10.39 -1.22
N PHE A 101 13.71 -10.56 -1.36
CA PHE A 101 12.76 -10.36 -0.27
C PHE A 101 12.88 -11.42 0.84
N GLU A 102 13.54 -12.54 0.58
CA GLU A 102 13.94 -13.50 1.61
C GLU A 102 14.91 -12.91 2.65
N LEU A 103 15.56 -11.78 2.33
CA LEU A 103 16.43 -11.04 3.26
C LEU A 103 15.66 -10.08 4.18
N LEU A 104 14.37 -9.83 3.90
CA LEU A 104 13.50 -9.11 4.82
C LEU A 104 13.00 -10.05 5.93
N PRO A 105 12.43 -9.51 7.02
CA PRO A 105 11.67 -10.33 7.96
C PRO A 105 10.52 -11.05 7.23
N ASN A 106 10.42 -12.37 7.41
CA ASN A 106 9.46 -13.23 6.71
C ASN A 106 8.55 -13.95 7.70
N ALA A 107 7.27 -14.01 7.38
CA ALA A 107 6.28 -14.75 8.17
C ALA A 107 6.56 -16.26 8.15
N THR A 108 6.12 -16.97 9.17
CA THR A 108 6.27 -18.42 9.28
C THR A 108 4.99 -19.18 8.91
N GLY A 109 3.86 -18.48 8.83
CA GLY A 109 2.56 -19.01 8.44
C GLY A 109 1.77 -18.03 7.57
N MET A 110 0.74 -18.57 6.90
CA MET A 110 -0.18 -17.81 6.07
C MET A 110 -1.59 -18.41 6.18
N ARG A 111 -2.59 -17.55 6.28
CA ARG A 111 -4.01 -17.91 6.25
C ARG A 111 -4.74 -17.15 5.15
N GLU A 112 -5.49 -17.87 4.32
CA GLU A 112 -6.37 -17.27 3.32
C GLU A 112 -7.72 -16.88 3.95
N VAL A 113 -8.22 -15.70 3.58
CA VAL A 113 -9.61 -15.30 3.82
C VAL A 113 -10.33 -15.36 2.48
N THR A 114 -11.40 -16.15 2.41
CA THR A 114 -12.13 -16.41 1.16
C THR A 114 -13.52 -15.80 1.20
N SER A 115 -14.06 -15.48 0.03
CA SER A 115 -15.40 -14.95 -0.07
C SER A 115 -16.46 -16.05 0.14
N PRO A 116 -17.44 -15.88 1.03
CA PRO A 116 -18.53 -16.85 1.17
C PRO A 116 -19.53 -16.82 0.00
N ARG A 117 -19.47 -15.81 -0.88
CA ARG A 117 -20.42 -15.63 -1.99
C ARG A 117 -19.79 -14.95 -3.21
N GLY A 118 -20.38 -15.17 -4.38
CA GLY A 118 -19.99 -14.45 -5.60
C GLY A 118 -20.63 -13.06 -5.70
N GLY A 119 -19.95 -12.14 -6.37
CA GLY A 119 -20.42 -10.77 -6.61
C GLY A 119 -19.30 -9.81 -6.97
N TYR A 120 -19.55 -8.52 -6.82
CA TYR A 120 -18.57 -7.45 -6.92
C TYR A 120 -18.18 -6.98 -5.52
N VAL A 121 -16.89 -6.74 -5.32
CA VAL A 121 -16.39 -6.08 -4.11
C VAL A 121 -16.84 -4.62 -4.16
N THR A 122 -17.74 -4.22 -3.27
CA THR A 122 -18.31 -2.86 -3.23
C THR A 122 -17.61 -1.95 -2.23
N SER A 123 -17.04 -2.51 -1.17
CA SER A 123 -16.18 -1.78 -0.24
C SER A 123 -15.20 -2.74 0.44
N ILE A 124 -14.07 -2.19 0.89
CA ILE A 124 -13.07 -2.85 1.72
C ILE A 124 -12.73 -1.84 2.81
N GLU A 125 -13.17 -2.05 4.05
CA GLU A 125 -12.97 -1.09 5.14
C GLU A 125 -11.49 -1.06 5.59
N ALA A 126 -10.74 -0.03 5.17
CA ALA A 126 -9.31 0.07 5.44
C ALA A 126 -8.96 0.05 6.93
N GLU A 127 -9.80 0.64 7.78
CA GLU A 127 -9.61 0.65 9.23
C GLU A 127 -9.63 -0.76 9.82
N TYR A 128 -10.50 -1.63 9.31
CA TYR A 128 -10.62 -3.01 9.78
C TYR A 128 -9.41 -3.83 9.32
N ILE A 129 -8.96 -3.65 8.07
CA ILE A 129 -7.73 -4.29 7.58
C ILE A 129 -6.51 -3.85 8.41
N GLY A 130 -6.38 -2.54 8.67
CA GLY A 130 -5.29 -2.01 9.49
C GLY A 130 -5.33 -2.54 10.93
N SER A 131 -6.52 -2.60 11.53
CA SER A 131 -6.72 -3.12 12.88
C SER A 131 -6.39 -4.62 12.95
N ALA A 132 -6.82 -5.42 11.98
CA ALA A 132 -6.48 -6.83 11.90
C ALA A 132 -4.97 -7.06 11.73
N SER A 133 -4.30 -6.24 10.93
CA SER A 133 -2.84 -6.27 10.78
C SER A 133 -2.12 -5.94 12.10
N ASN A 134 -2.63 -4.97 12.87
CA ASN A 134 -2.11 -4.67 14.20
C ASN A 134 -2.32 -5.84 15.17
N MET A 135 -3.47 -6.50 15.13
CA MET A 135 -3.80 -7.63 16.01
C MET A 135 -2.81 -8.79 15.91
N ILE A 136 -2.25 -9.03 14.71
CA ILE A 136 -1.24 -10.07 14.46
C ILE A 136 0.20 -9.60 14.69
N GLY A 137 0.41 -8.33 15.09
CA GLY A 137 1.71 -7.79 15.49
C GLY A 137 2.37 -6.80 14.52
N ALA A 138 1.70 -6.39 13.44
CA ALA A 138 2.28 -5.44 12.48
C ALA A 138 2.38 -4.00 13.03
N GLY A 139 1.65 -3.71 14.12
CA GLY A 139 1.63 -2.41 14.76
C GLY A 139 1.77 -2.51 16.28
N ARG A 140 1.36 -1.43 16.96
CA ARG A 140 1.50 -1.28 18.40
C ARG A 140 0.18 -0.84 19.02
N ASP A 141 -0.25 -1.51 20.08
CA ASP A 141 -1.37 -1.04 20.92
C ASP A 141 -0.91 0.09 21.85
N ARG A 142 0.32 -0.03 22.38
CA ARG A 142 1.00 0.97 23.21
C ARG A 142 2.35 1.35 22.61
N LYS A 143 2.80 2.56 22.89
CA LYS A 143 4.03 3.12 22.30
C LYS A 143 5.26 2.21 22.50
N GLU A 144 5.31 1.47 23.60
CA GLU A 144 6.43 0.62 24.01
C GLU A 144 6.37 -0.80 23.42
N ASP A 145 5.26 -1.19 22.77
CA ASP A 145 5.07 -2.55 22.30
C ASP A 145 6.04 -2.89 21.14
N PRO A 146 6.57 -4.12 21.09
CA PRO A 146 7.36 -4.57 19.96
C PRO A 146 6.48 -4.71 18.72
N ILE A 147 7.06 -4.45 17.55
CA ILE A 147 6.46 -4.74 16.25
C ILE A 147 7.12 -6.00 15.71
N ASP A 148 6.33 -6.88 15.12
CA ASP A 148 6.82 -7.90 14.21
C ASP A 148 6.78 -7.36 12.77
N PRO A 149 7.92 -7.08 12.12
CA PRO A 149 7.90 -6.54 10.77
C PRO A 149 7.54 -7.56 9.69
N ALA A 150 7.54 -8.85 10.03
CA ALA A 150 7.33 -9.95 9.10
C ALA A 150 5.85 -10.23 8.82
N VAL A 151 4.96 -9.80 9.71
CA VAL A 151 3.52 -10.05 9.63
C VAL A 151 2.80 -8.94 8.87
N GLY A 152 1.61 -9.25 8.38
CA GLY A 152 0.74 -8.30 7.69
C GLY A 152 -0.30 -8.98 6.83
N ILE A 153 -0.96 -8.21 5.98
CA ILE A 153 -2.04 -8.67 5.12
C ILE A 153 -1.72 -8.26 3.67
N ILE A 154 -1.87 -9.19 2.73
CA ILE A 154 -1.83 -8.90 1.29
C ILE A 154 -3.24 -9.08 0.76
N LEU A 155 -3.83 -8.02 0.22
CA LEU A 155 -5.09 -8.10 -0.51
C LEU A 155 -4.86 -8.84 -1.84
N GLU A 156 -5.84 -9.61 -2.29
CA GLU A 156 -5.84 -10.25 -3.61
C GLU A 156 -6.82 -9.58 -4.57
N VAL A 157 -7.74 -8.78 -4.03
CA VAL A 157 -8.78 -8.10 -4.78
C VAL A 157 -8.98 -6.65 -4.31
N LYS A 158 -9.50 -5.80 -5.20
CA LYS A 158 -9.84 -4.40 -4.92
C LYS A 158 -11.33 -4.12 -5.15
N VAL A 159 -11.81 -2.99 -4.62
CA VAL A 159 -13.17 -2.49 -4.91
C VAL A 159 -13.38 -2.37 -6.43
N GLY A 160 -14.54 -2.84 -6.89
CA GLY A 160 -14.93 -2.87 -8.31
C GLY A 160 -14.62 -4.18 -9.02
N GLU A 161 -13.77 -5.04 -8.44
CA GLU A 161 -13.46 -6.36 -8.98
C GLU A 161 -14.55 -7.39 -8.68
N LYS A 162 -14.67 -8.38 -9.56
CA LYS A 162 -15.63 -9.47 -9.44
C LYS A 162 -14.95 -10.67 -8.78
N VAL A 163 -15.66 -11.31 -7.85
CA VAL A 163 -15.23 -12.51 -7.14
C VAL A 163 -16.31 -13.58 -7.21
N ASP A 164 -15.89 -14.84 -7.17
CA ASP A 164 -16.79 -15.99 -7.03
C ASP A 164 -16.81 -16.46 -5.56
N ALA A 165 -17.76 -17.33 -5.22
CA ALA A 165 -17.73 -17.99 -3.92
C ALA A 165 -16.47 -18.86 -3.81
N GLY A 166 -15.74 -18.73 -2.70
CA GLY A 166 -14.45 -19.39 -2.46
C GLY A 166 -13.24 -18.65 -3.04
N SER A 167 -13.40 -17.55 -3.77
CA SER A 167 -12.26 -16.72 -4.19
C SER A 167 -11.51 -16.16 -2.97
N VAL A 168 -10.18 -16.16 -3.02
CA VAL A 168 -9.35 -15.54 -1.97
C VAL A 168 -9.48 -14.03 -2.06
N LEU A 169 -9.86 -13.40 -0.95
CA LEU A 169 -9.99 -11.94 -0.83
C LEU A 169 -8.66 -11.32 -0.39
N CYS A 170 -7.96 -12.00 0.53
CA CYS A 170 -6.65 -11.61 1.01
C CYS A 170 -5.94 -12.78 1.70
N ARG A 171 -4.66 -12.59 1.99
CA ARG A 171 -3.81 -13.50 2.77
C ARG A 171 -3.25 -12.79 3.99
N ILE A 172 -3.40 -13.42 5.15
CA ILE A 172 -2.88 -12.98 6.44
C ILE A 172 -1.56 -13.73 6.69
N TYR A 173 -0.46 -13.00 6.79
CA TYR A 173 0.88 -13.54 7.05
C TYR A 173 1.23 -13.31 8.52
N TYR A 174 1.62 -14.37 9.23
CA TYR A 174 1.84 -14.33 10.67
C TYR A 174 3.08 -15.14 11.09
N THR A 175 3.65 -14.80 12.24
CA THR A 175 4.77 -15.56 12.86
C THR A 175 4.32 -16.41 14.05
N ARG A 176 3.16 -16.08 14.61
CA ARG A 176 2.49 -16.74 15.73
C ARG A 176 1.01 -16.92 15.39
N GLU A 177 0.40 -18.02 15.84
CA GLU A 177 -1.02 -18.29 15.58
C GLU A 177 -1.99 -17.46 16.44
N ASP A 178 -1.46 -16.74 17.43
CA ASP A 178 -2.25 -15.93 18.34
C ASP A 178 -3.07 -14.89 17.58
N ARG A 179 -4.39 -14.86 17.85
CA ARG A 179 -5.35 -13.91 17.28
C ARG A 179 -5.48 -13.93 15.75
N VAL A 180 -4.87 -14.88 15.05
CA VAL A 180 -5.01 -15.04 13.59
C VAL A 180 -6.46 -15.31 13.20
N GLU A 181 -7.20 -16.10 13.99
CA GLU A 181 -8.64 -16.33 13.80
C GLU A 181 -9.44 -15.03 13.94
N GLU A 182 -9.26 -14.31 15.05
CA GLU A 182 -9.95 -13.04 15.29
C GLU A 182 -9.64 -12.01 14.19
N ALA A 183 -8.39 -11.96 13.71
CA ALA A 183 -7.99 -11.10 12.62
C ALA A 183 -8.64 -11.52 11.30
N ALA A 184 -8.79 -12.82 11.04
CA ALA A 184 -9.47 -13.33 9.85
C ALA A 184 -10.96 -12.97 9.85
N GLU A 185 -11.65 -13.11 10.99
CA GLU A 185 -13.05 -12.69 11.17
C GLU A 185 -13.21 -11.17 10.92
N MET A 186 -12.34 -10.35 11.52
CA MET A 186 -12.35 -8.89 11.32
C MET A 186 -12.10 -8.50 9.86
N VAL A 187 -11.21 -9.23 9.18
CA VAL A 187 -10.94 -8.99 7.76
C VAL A 187 -12.13 -9.40 6.91
N GLU A 188 -12.81 -10.51 7.18
CA GLU A 188 -14.04 -10.88 6.47
C GLU A 188 -15.11 -9.78 6.61
N ASP A 189 -15.29 -9.22 7.81
CA ASP A 189 -16.20 -8.12 8.07
C ASP A 189 -15.85 -6.82 7.33
N ALA A 190 -14.58 -6.65 6.94
CA ALA A 190 -14.12 -5.50 6.18
C ALA A 190 -14.62 -5.51 4.72
N PHE A 191 -14.96 -6.68 4.16
CA PHE A 191 -15.39 -6.80 2.77
C PHE A 191 -16.91 -6.72 2.64
N ARG A 192 -17.38 -5.88 1.71
CA ARG A 192 -18.77 -5.89 1.23
C ARG A 192 -18.84 -6.38 -0.19
N ILE A 193 -19.72 -7.35 -0.42
CA ILE A 193 -19.91 -8.01 -1.72
C ILE A 193 -21.38 -7.91 -2.12
N SER A 194 -21.63 -7.45 -3.33
CA SER A 194 -22.98 -7.25 -3.88
C SER A 194 -23.12 -7.79 -5.30
N ALA A 195 -24.34 -8.02 -5.76
CA ALA A 195 -24.60 -8.43 -7.14
C ALA A 195 -24.37 -7.28 -8.16
N GLN A 196 -24.42 -6.03 -7.71
CA GLN A 196 -24.26 -4.84 -8.53
C GLN A 196 -22.81 -4.33 -8.44
N LYS A 197 -22.24 -3.97 -9.59
CA LYS A 197 -20.92 -3.35 -9.64
C LYS A 197 -21.00 -1.95 -9.00
N PRO A 198 -20.09 -1.57 -8.09
CA PRO A 198 -20.07 -0.22 -7.54
C PRO A 198 -19.67 0.80 -8.61
N ASP A 199 -19.96 2.07 -8.33
CA ASP A 199 -19.43 3.18 -9.12
C ASP A 199 -17.90 3.23 -9.05
N GLU A 200 -17.28 3.84 -10.06
CA GLU A 200 -15.83 4.01 -10.06
C GLU A 200 -15.38 4.95 -8.94
N ARG A 201 -14.31 4.54 -8.24
CA ARG A 201 -13.72 5.29 -7.15
C ARG A 201 -12.69 6.28 -7.68
N GLU A 202 -12.78 7.52 -7.23
CA GLU A 202 -11.72 8.52 -7.44
C GLU A 202 -10.62 8.37 -6.39
N LEU A 203 -9.35 8.32 -6.82
CA LEU A 203 -8.21 8.19 -5.91
C LEU A 203 -7.79 9.54 -5.29
N ILE A 204 -7.90 10.63 -6.05
CA ILE A 204 -7.57 11.99 -5.62
C ILE A 204 -8.85 12.80 -5.73
N LEU A 205 -9.39 13.19 -4.58
CA LEU A 205 -10.70 13.86 -4.44
C LEU A 205 -10.58 15.37 -4.60
N GLU A 206 -9.50 15.95 -4.08
CA GLU A 206 -9.28 17.40 -4.12
C GLU A 206 -7.80 17.76 -4.09
N VAL A 207 -7.46 18.91 -4.68
CA VAL A 207 -6.14 19.53 -4.65
C VAL A 207 -6.26 20.92 -4.04
N VAL A 208 -5.53 21.17 -2.95
CA VAL A 208 -5.47 22.45 -2.23
C VAL A 208 -4.09 23.07 -2.41
N GLY A 209 -3.99 24.36 -2.75
CA GLY A 209 -2.72 25.06 -3.03
C GLY A 209 -2.68 26.53 -2.65
#